data_AF-A0A9E3K3D2-F1
#
_entry.id   AF-A0A9E3K3D2-F1
#
_cell.length_a   1.000
_cell.length_b   1.000
_cell.length_c   1.000
_cell.angle_alpha   90.00
_cell.angle_beta   90.00
_cell.angle_gamma   90.00
#
_symmetry.space_group_name_H-M   'P 1'
#
loop_
_entity.id
_entity.type
_entity.pdbx_description
1 polymer ?
#
loop_
_entity_poly.entity_id
_entity_poly.type
_entity_poly.pdbx_seq_one_letter_code
_entity_poly.pdbx_strand_id
1 'polypeptide(L)'
;MHSATGKEKLPSPDPAAAAIDYDDANRIMFRPDRAIGPDDGYSVRMFPLIKHAPVPVDMHIVNRGIAHRIIHADDMFTVMPGSGPAPHVPAGFAGMRVMTRGGKSDWLAFQGASYFRSSGALDQYGLSARGIAIDTGIDGREEFPAFTSFWIERGAADALTLYALLEGPSVVGAYRFVNRHGRSGVVQDVSMALWLRKDIARLGIAPLTSMYWYDEGNREQGIDWRPEIHDSDRLVIHNHAGERLCRPLGNPPYPAINSFLD
;
A
#
# COMPACT_ATOMS: atom_id res chain seq x y z
N MET A 1 6.41 -30.19 -18.94
CA MET A 1 6.18 -30.39 -17.49
C MET A 1 7.52 -30.26 -16.78
N HIS A 2 7.82 -29.08 -16.23
CA HIS A 2 8.92 -28.92 -15.29
C HIS A 2 8.31 -28.87 -13.89
N SER A 3 8.67 -29.86 -13.08
CA SER A 3 8.34 -29.96 -11.67
C SER A 3 9.08 -28.85 -10.92
N ALA A 4 8.39 -27.73 -10.66
CA ALA A 4 8.88 -26.71 -9.74
C ALA A 4 8.49 -27.11 -8.31
N THR A 5 9.21 -28.09 -7.75
CA THR A 5 9.14 -28.46 -6.32
C THR A 5 10.19 -27.72 -5.50
N GLY A 6 10.55 -26.50 -5.91
CA GLY A 6 11.20 -25.54 -5.01
C GLY A 6 10.09 -24.79 -4.29
N LYS A 7 10.05 -24.83 -2.95
CA LYS A 7 9.29 -23.83 -2.20
C LYS A 7 9.86 -22.47 -2.62
N GLU A 8 9.14 -21.73 -3.45
CA GLU A 8 9.52 -20.38 -3.81
C GLU A 8 9.64 -19.60 -2.50
N LYS A 9 10.85 -19.13 -2.21
CA LYS A 9 11.17 -18.46 -0.96
C LYS A 9 10.56 -17.07 -1.06
N LEU A 10 9.77 -16.68 -0.05
CA LEU A 10 9.23 -15.32 0.04
C LEU A 10 10.35 -14.29 -0.23
N PRO A 11 10.07 -13.23 -0.99
CA PRO A 11 11.04 -12.17 -1.23
C PRO A 11 11.67 -11.71 0.08
N SER A 12 13.00 -11.61 0.10
CA SER A 12 13.76 -11.16 1.26
C SER A 12 14.27 -9.73 1.07
N PRO A 13 14.48 -8.98 2.15
CA PRO A 13 15.10 -7.65 2.08
C PRO A 13 16.41 -7.66 1.28
N ASP A 14 16.59 -6.69 0.39
CA ASP A 14 17.86 -6.40 -0.25
C ASP A 14 18.77 -5.66 0.75
N PRO A 15 19.96 -6.20 1.10
CA PRO A 15 20.87 -5.54 2.02
C PRO A 15 21.32 -4.14 1.56
N ALA A 16 21.40 -3.87 0.26
CA ALA A 16 21.82 -2.58 -0.28
C ALA A 16 20.79 -1.48 0.03
N ALA A 17 19.51 -1.83 0.21
CA ALA A 17 18.47 -0.88 0.60
C ALA A 17 18.72 -0.23 1.96
N ALA A 18 19.47 -0.89 2.86
CA ALA A 18 19.81 -0.35 4.18
C ALA A 18 20.66 0.93 4.11
N ALA A 19 21.37 1.16 3.00
CA ALA A 19 22.19 2.35 2.77
C ALA A 19 21.36 3.57 2.33
N ILE A 20 20.09 3.40 1.94
CA ILE A 20 19.23 4.48 1.47
C ILE A 20 18.38 4.95 2.64
N ASP A 21 18.85 5.99 3.32
CA ASP A 21 18.14 6.62 4.42
C ASP A 21 17.03 7.58 3.94
N TYR A 22 16.46 8.33 4.88
CA TYR A 22 15.35 9.24 4.59
C TYR A 22 15.75 10.39 3.63
N ASP A 23 16.94 10.96 3.81
CA ASP A 23 17.39 12.10 3.00
C ASP A 23 17.75 11.63 1.59
N ASP A 24 18.40 10.47 1.47
CA ASP A 24 18.68 9.85 0.18
C ASP A 24 17.40 9.43 -0.56
N ALA A 25 16.43 8.84 0.15
CA ALA A 25 15.15 8.45 -0.44
C ALA A 25 14.41 9.65 -1.08
N ASN A 26 14.45 10.82 -0.44
CA ASN A 26 13.83 12.05 -0.96
C ASN A 26 14.53 12.62 -2.20
N ARG A 27 15.79 12.22 -2.45
CA ARG A 27 16.55 12.64 -3.64
C ARG A 27 16.32 11.71 -4.83
N ILE A 28 15.85 10.48 -4.63
CA ILE A 28 15.67 9.49 -5.70
C ILE A 28 14.29 9.69 -6.34
N MET A 29 14.28 10.15 -7.60
CA MET A 29 13.07 10.45 -8.36
C MET A 29 12.91 9.48 -9.53
N PHE A 30 11.75 8.82 -9.61
CA PHE A 30 11.40 8.04 -10.79
C PHE A 30 11.19 8.96 -11.99
N ARG A 31 11.81 8.61 -13.11
CA ARG A 31 11.80 9.41 -14.34
C ARG A 31 10.44 9.36 -15.04
N PRO A 32 9.77 10.50 -15.29
CA PRO A 32 8.45 10.52 -15.92
C PRO A 32 8.39 9.88 -17.31
N ASP A 33 9.47 9.97 -18.10
CA ASP A 33 9.59 9.35 -19.43
C ASP A 33 9.74 7.82 -19.39
N ARG A 34 9.94 7.25 -18.20
CA ARG A 34 9.97 5.79 -17.96
C ARG A 34 8.66 5.28 -17.36
N ALA A 35 7.66 6.13 -17.15
CA ALA A 35 6.38 5.73 -16.56
C ALA A 35 5.59 4.84 -17.51
N ILE A 36 4.74 3.99 -16.93
CA ILE A 36 3.79 3.20 -17.71
C ILE A 36 2.56 4.08 -17.95
N GLY A 37 2.05 4.12 -19.18
CA GLY A 37 0.86 4.90 -19.55
C GLY A 37 0.93 6.42 -19.28
N PRO A 38 2.06 7.12 -19.56
CA PRO A 38 2.25 8.51 -19.16
C PRO A 38 1.22 9.48 -19.75
N ASP A 39 0.73 9.21 -20.96
CA ASP A 39 -0.18 10.09 -21.71
C ASP A 39 -1.67 9.73 -21.52
N ASP A 40 -1.94 8.58 -20.90
CA ASP A 40 -3.25 7.92 -20.92
C ASP A 40 -4.06 8.10 -19.63
N GLY A 41 -3.65 9.03 -18.76
CA GLY A 41 -4.32 9.29 -17.47
C GLY A 41 -3.96 8.34 -16.33
N TYR A 42 -3.10 7.34 -16.61
CA TYR A 42 -2.63 6.33 -15.65
C TYR A 42 -1.10 6.24 -15.68
N SER A 43 -0.42 7.31 -15.31
CA SER A 43 1.04 7.31 -15.20
C SER A 43 1.47 6.50 -13.98
N VAL A 44 1.84 5.23 -14.15
CA VAL A 44 2.38 4.41 -13.06
C VAL A 44 3.90 4.61 -12.95
N ARG A 45 4.36 4.88 -11.74
CA ARG A 45 5.78 5.04 -11.39
C ARG A 45 6.16 4.07 -10.27
N MET A 46 7.40 3.59 -10.30
CA MET A 46 7.88 2.66 -9.28
C MET A 46 8.54 3.38 -8.12
N PHE A 47 8.43 2.80 -6.92
CA PHE A 47 9.22 3.22 -5.77
C PHE A 47 10.58 2.50 -5.77
N PRO A 48 11.69 3.21 -5.47
CA PRO A 48 12.99 2.56 -5.29
C PRO A 48 12.99 1.74 -4.01
N LEU A 49 13.92 0.77 -3.91
CA LEU A 49 14.21 0.12 -2.63
C LEU A 49 14.87 1.11 -1.68
N ILE A 50 14.37 1.14 -0.44
CA ILE A 50 14.88 2.00 0.63
C ILE A 50 14.94 1.24 1.95
N LYS A 51 15.63 1.79 2.95
CA LYS A 51 15.78 1.14 4.28
C LYS A 51 14.47 0.67 4.89
N HIS A 52 13.39 1.41 4.68
CA HIS A 52 12.06 1.13 5.23
C HIS A 52 11.13 0.35 4.28
N ALA A 53 11.56 0.10 3.04
CA ALA A 53 10.89 -0.77 2.08
C ALA A 53 11.94 -1.57 1.28
N PRO A 54 12.65 -2.51 1.93
CA PRO A 54 13.83 -3.15 1.35
C PRO A 54 13.50 -4.39 0.54
N VAL A 55 12.26 -4.87 0.57
CA VAL A 55 11.85 -6.11 -0.08
C VAL A 55 11.37 -5.79 -1.51
N PRO A 56 12.00 -6.37 -2.55
CA PRO A 56 11.57 -6.15 -3.92
C PRO A 56 10.24 -6.84 -4.21
N VAL A 57 9.46 -6.19 -5.07
CA VAL A 57 8.18 -6.68 -5.57
C VAL A 57 8.26 -6.82 -7.08
N ASP A 58 7.81 -7.96 -7.59
CA ASP A 58 7.81 -8.21 -9.03
C ASP A 58 6.70 -7.41 -9.72
N MET A 59 7.05 -6.74 -10.81
CA MET A 59 6.14 -5.87 -11.55
C MET A 59 5.94 -6.40 -12.96
N HIS A 60 4.69 -6.44 -13.41
CA HIS A 60 4.33 -6.89 -14.75
C HIS A 60 3.34 -5.93 -15.40
N ILE A 61 3.42 -5.80 -16.72
CA ILE A 61 2.40 -5.15 -17.55
C ILE A 61 1.62 -6.26 -18.25
N VAL A 62 0.29 -6.16 -18.25
CA VAL A 62 -0.59 -7.06 -18.99
C VAL A 62 -1.12 -6.34 -20.21
N ASN A 63 -0.89 -6.94 -21.38
CA ASN A 63 -1.41 -6.46 -22.64
C ASN A 63 -2.07 -7.62 -23.39
N ARG A 64 -3.38 -7.50 -23.69
CA ARG A 64 -4.19 -8.54 -24.35
C ARG A 64 -4.04 -9.92 -23.67
N GLY A 65 -4.07 -9.94 -22.34
CA GLY A 65 -3.94 -11.16 -21.54
C GLY A 65 -2.53 -11.75 -21.44
N ILE A 66 -1.51 -11.08 -22.00
CA ILE A 66 -0.11 -11.51 -21.91
C ILE A 66 0.63 -10.62 -20.92
N ALA A 67 1.25 -11.25 -19.91
CA ALA A 67 2.06 -10.57 -18.91
C ALA A 67 3.52 -10.45 -19.35
N HIS A 68 4.08 -9.25 -19.23
CA HIS A 68 5.50 -8.95 -19.44
C HIS A 68 6.11 -8.38 -18.16
N ARG A 69 7.18 -9.00 -17.67
CA ARG A 69 7.91 -8.51 -16.50
C ARG A 69 8.62 -7.20 -16.82
N ILE A 70 8.54 -6.26 -15.89
CA ILE A 70 9.28 -5.01 -15.92
C ILE A 70 10.62 -5.26 -15.21
N ILE A 71 11.72 -5.06 -15.93
CA ILE A 71 13.06 -5.21 -15.39
C ILE A 71 13.55 -3.83 -14.95
N HIS A 72 14.08 -3.74 -13.72
CA HIS A 72 14.72 -2.53 -13.23
C HIS A 72 15.92 -2.19 -14.13
N ALA A 73 15.94 -0.96 -14.64
CA ALA A 73 17.05 -0.41 -15.41
C ALA A 73 17.63 0.81 -14.68
N ASP A 74 18.94 1.01 -14.80
CA ASP A 74 19.68 2.08 -14.09
C ASP A 74 19.17 3.48 -14.42
N ASP A 75 18.53 3.64 -15.59
CA ASP A 75 17.98 4.90 -16.07
C ASP A 75 16.49 5.07 -15.79
N MET A 76 15.92 4.32 -14.84
CA MET A 76 14.55 4.53 -14.35
C MET A 76 14.46 5.61 -13.28
N PHE A 77 15.56 5.85 -12.57
CA PHE A 77 15.62 6.82 -11.48
C PHE A 77 16.65 7.92 -11.78
N THR A 78 16.42 9.09 -11.21
CA THR A 78 17.36 10.21 -11.22
C THR A 78 17.58 10.63 -9.78
N VAL A 79 18.84 10.80 -9.41
CA VAL A 79 19.22 11.27 -8.08
C VAL A 79 19.42 12.77 -8.12
N MET A 80 18.58 13.50 -7.39
CA MET A 80 18.67 14.95 -7.31
C MET A 80 19.92 15.37 -6.51
N PRO A 81 20.56 16.50 -6.88
CA PRO A 81 21.65 17.06 -6.09
C PRO A 81 21.22 17.33 -4.65
N GLY A 82 22.14 17.12 -3.71
CA GLY A 82 21.89 17.29 -2.28
C GLY A 82 23.20 17.33 -1.50
N SER A 83 23.12 17.42 -0.17
CA SER A 83 24.31 17.28 0.68
C SER A 83 24.85 15.86 0.63
N GLY A 84 26.15 15.71 0.37
CA GLY A 84 26.82 14.41 0.35
C GLY A 84 26.84 13.73 -1.04
N PRO A 85 27.41 12.51 -1.13
CA PRO A 85 27.48 11.77 -2.38
C PRO A 85 26.09 11.42 -2.91
N ALA A 86 25.99 11.14 -4.21
CA ALA A 86 24.78 10.60 -4.80
C ALA A 86 24.60 9.14 -4.32
N PRO A 87 23.45 8.78 -3.74
CA PRO A 87 23.17 7.39 -3.39
C PRO A 87 23.18 6.47 -4.62
N HIS A 88 23.62 5.24 -4.43
CA HIS A 88 23.45 4.18 -5.42
C HIS A 88 22.06 3.55 -5.25
N VAL A 89 21.22 3.62 -6.28
CA VAL A 89 19.86 3.05 -6.24
C VAL A 89 19.94 1.52 -6.38
N PRO A 90 19.51 0.74 -5.38
CA PRO A 90 19.50 -0.72 -5.48
C PRO A 90 18.54 -1.21 -6.57
N ALA A 91 18.88 -2.32 -7.23
CA ALA A 91 18.03 -2.91 -8.26
C ALA A 91 16.73 -3.48 -7.67
N GLY A 92 15.61 -3.20 -8.34
CA GLY A 92 14.28 -3.69 -7.96
C GLY A 92 13.32 -2.56 -7.61
N PHE A 93 12.10 -2.93 -7.23
CA PHE A 93 11.03 -1.98 -6.93
C PHE A 93 10.43 -2.30 -5.56
N ALA A 94 10.25 -1.28 -4.72
CA ALA A 94 9.59 -1.42 -3.41
C ALA A 94 8.07 -1.46 -3.53
N GLY A 95 7.53 -1.14 -4.70
CA GLY A 95 6.12 -0.89 -4.92
C GLY A 95 5.89 0.07 -6.07
N MET A 96 4.67 0.59 -6.17
CA MET A 96 4.26 1.50 -7.23
C MET A 96 3.32 2.58 -6.73
N ARG A 97 3.24 3.66 -7.50
CA ARG A 97 2.26 4.72 -7.36
C ARG A 97 1.67 5.12 -8.70
N VAL A 98 0.44 5.61 -8.67
CA VAL A 98 -0.28 6.08 -9.84
C VAL A 98 -0.45 7.59 -9.73
N MET A 99 0.12 8.29 -10.69
CA MET A 99 0.14 9.75 -10.69
C MET A 99 -1.17 10.33 -11.20
N THR A 100 -1.50 11.53 -10.74
CA THR A 100 -2.57 12.36 -11.31
C THR A 100 -2.19 12.81 -12.73
N ARG A 101 -3.20 13.22 -13.51
CA ARG A 101 -2.95 13.81 -14.83
C ARG A 101 -2.05 15.04 -14.68
N GLY A 102 -0.95 15.08 -15.45
CA GLY A 102 0.08 16.13 -15.32
C GLY A 102 1.17 15.82 -14.28
N GLY A 103 1.04 14.73 -13.51
CA GLY A 103 2.14 14.13 -12.76
C GLY A 103 2.62 14.91 -11.53
N LYS A 104 1.79 15.80 -10.97
CA LYS A 104 2.13 16.63 -9.81
C LYS A 104 1.99 15.91 -8.47
N SER A 105 0.98 15.05 -8.34
CA SER A 105 0.65 14.26 -7.15
C SER A 105 0.37 12.81 -7.56
N ASP A 106 0.32 11.91 -6.59
CA ASP A 106 -0.16 10.54 -6.78
C ASP A 106 -1.47 10.31 -6.01
N TRP A 107 -2.37 9.52 -6.61
CA TRP A 107 -3.71 9.25 -6.07
C TRP A 107 -3.88 7.80 -5.61
N LEU A 108 -2.89 6.95 -5.86
CA LEU A 108 -2.86 5.56 -5.42
C LEU A 108 -1.42 5.12 -5.22
N ALA A 109 -1.12 4.44 -4.13
CA ALA A 109 0.19 3.90 -3.82
C ALA A 109 0.10 2.53 -3.16
N PHE A 110 0.95 1.60 -3.58
CA PHE A 110 1.16 0.28 -2.99
C PHE A 110 2.63 0.18 -2.60
N GLN A 111 2.92 0.01 -1.31
CA GLN A 111 4.28 -0.15 -0.79
C GLN A 111 4.24 -0.71 0.63
N GLY A 112 5.10 -1.69 0.91
CA GLY A 112 5.28 -2.25 2.25
C GLY A 112 4.19 -3.26 2.62
N ALA A 113 4.61 -4.49 2.96
CA ALA A 113 3.72 -5.62 3.22
C ALA A 113 2.54 -5.65 2.21
N SER A 114 1.30 -5.70 2.67
CA SER A 114 0.11 -5.65 1.81
C SER A 114 -0.63 -4.31 1.90
N TYR A 115 0.07 -3.23 2.28
CA TYR A 115 -0.53 -1.90 2.43
C TYR A 115 -0.72 -1.19 1.10
N PHE A 116 -1.78 -0.38 1.05
CA PHE A 116 -2.01 0.58 0.00
C PHE A 116 -2.78 1.81 0.51
N ARG A 117 -2.62 2.91 -0.20
CA ARG A 117 -3.27 4.20 0.09
C ARG A 117 -3.85 4.77 -1.18
N SER A 118 -4.98 5.46 -1.06
CA SER A 118 -5.54 6.26 -2.15
C SER A 118 -5.83 7.67 -1.66
N SER A 119 -5.77 8.66 -2.56
CA SER A 119 -6.18 10.01 -2.22
C SER A 119 -7.71 10.12 -2.14
N GLY A 120 -8.19 10.96 -1.23
CA GLY A 120 -9.60 11.35 -1.17
C GLY A 120 -9.94 12.45 -2.16
N ALA A 121 -11.15 13.02 -2.05
CA ALA A 121 -11.59 14.15 -2.87
C ALA A 121 -10.72 15.42 -2.71
N LEU A 122 -9.89 15.49 -1.65
CA LEU A 122 -8.96 16.59 -1.38
C LEU A 122 -7.54 16.36 -1.92
N ASP A 123 -7.32 15.29 -2.67
CA ASP A 123 -6.00 14.91 -3.22
C ASP A 123 -4.91 14.75 -2.15
N GLN A 124 -5.28 14.20 -1.00
CA GLN A 124 -4.38 13.91 0.13
C GLN A 124 -4.52 12.46 0.57
N TYR A 125 -3.41 11.88 1.01
CA TYR A 125 -3.43 10.63 1.75
C TYR A 125 -3.78 10.88 3.22
N GLY A 126 -4.56 9.97 3.79
CA GLY A 126 -4.75 9.84 5.23
C GLY A 126 -4.52 8.39 5.62
N LEU A 127 -5.60 7.68 5.97
CA LEU A 127 -5.55 6.26 6.31
C LEU A 127 -5.00 5.36 5.18
N SER A 128 -4.54 4.18 5.58
CA SER A 128 -4.15 3.10 4.68
C SER A 128 -5.15 1.95 4.76
N ALA A 129 -5.25 1.18 3.69
CA ALA A 129 -5.86 -0.14 3.70
C ALA A 129 -4.76 -1.21 3.62
N ARG A 130 -5.10 -2.47 3.95
CA ARG A 130 -4.25 -3.62 3.68
C ARG A 130 -5.04 -4.70 2.95
N GLY A 131 -4.34 -5.60 2.26
CA GLY A 131 -4.97 -6.78 1.67
C GLY A 131 -5.63 -7.65 2.73
N ILE A 132 -4.90 -7.91 3.83
CA ILE A 132 -5.36 -8.76 4.92
C ILE A 132 -4.68 -8.38 6.24
N ALA A 133 -5.32 -8.70 7.36
CA ALA A 133 -4.74 -8.60 8.69
C ALA A 133 -4.79 -9.98 9.37
N ILE A 134 -3.69 -10.39 10.02
CA ILE A 134 -3.54 -11.72 10.62
C ILE A 134 -3.07 -11.53 12.06
N ASP A 135 -3.84 -12.06 13.00
CA ASP A 135 -3.52 -12.06 14.43
C ASP A 135 -3.24 -10.65 15.01
N THR A 136 -3.86 -9.63 14.41
CA THR A 136 -3.78 -8.23 14.88
C THR A 136 -4.49 -8.06 16.22
N GLY A 137 -3.83 -7.41 17.17
CA GLY A 137 -4.41 -7.10 18.48
C GLY A 137 -4.69 -8.33 19.34
N ILE A 138 -3.93 -9.42 19.17
CA ILE A 138 -3.80 -10.52 20.14
C ILE A 138 -2.32 -10.68 20.49
N ASP A 139 -2.00 -11.54 21.47
CA ASP A 139 -0.72 -11.90 22.12
C ASP A 139 0.64 -11.63 21.40
N GLY A 140 0.85 -10.42 20.86
CA GLY A 140 2.09 -9.94 20.27
C GLY A 140 2.54 -10.64 18.97
N ARG A 141 1.64 -11.28 18.21
CA ARG A 141 2.00 -12.12 17.05
C ARG A 141 1.31 -11.70 15.76
N GLU A 142 1.16 -10.40 15.51
CA GLU A 142 0.64 -9.95 14.22
C GLU A 142 1.57 -10.43 13.08
N GLU A 143 0.98 -11.12 12.10
CA GLU A 143 1.66 -11.50 10.87
C GLU A 143 1.33 -10.49 9.78
N PHE A 144 2.35 -10.12 8.99
CA PHE A 144 2.22 -9.14 7.90
C PHE A 144 2.46 -9.80 6.54
N PRO A 145 1.45 -10.44 5.93
CA PRO A 145 1.53 -10.89 4.55
C PRO A 145 1.80 -9.71 3.59
N ALA A 146 2.55 -9.98 2.53
CA ALA A 146 3.01 -8.98 1.59
C ALA A 146 2.44 -9.19 0.18
N PHE A 147 2.22 -8.10 -0.56
CA PHE A 147 2.09 -8.20 -2.01
C PHE A 147 3.47 -8.41 -2.63
N THR A 148 3.71 -9.58 -3.23
CA THR A 148 5.01 -9.99 -3.76
C THR A 148 5.11 -9.83 -5.27
N SER A 149 3.96 -9.74 -5.96
CA SER A 149 3.90 -9.49 -7.40
C SER A 149 2.68 -8.68 -7.76
N PHE A 150 2.82 -7.80 -8.76
CA PHE A 150 1.74 -7.06 -9.38
C PHE A 150 1.68 -7.29 -10.88
N TRP A 151 0.46 -7.27 -11.41
CA TRP A 151 0.16 -7.21 -12.84
C TRP A 151 -0.73 -6.02 -13.12
N ILE A 152 -0.21 -5.10 -13.91
CA ILE A 152 -0.82 -3.81 -14.23
C ILE A 152 -1.50 -3.95 -15.58
N GLU A 153 -2.82 -3.85 -15.60
CA GLU A 153 -3.64 -3.95 -16.79
C GLU A 153 -4.48 -2.69 -16.99
N ARG A 154 -4.54 -2.20 -18.22
CA ARG A 154 -5.49 -1.16 -18.60
C ARG A 154 -6.90 -1.74 -18.65
N GLY A 155 -7.77 -1.22 -17.81
CA GLY A 155 -9.20 -1.55 -17.81
C GLY A 155 -10.02 -0.73 -18.80
N ALA A 156 -11.31 -1.02 -18.86
CA ALA A 156 -12.28 -0.26 -19.64
C ALA A 156 -12.65 1.08 -18.97
N ALA A 157 -13.10 2.05 -19.76
CA ALA A 157 -13.59 3.36 -19.28
C ALA A 157 -12.60 4.04 -18.31
N ASP A 158 -11.33 4.04 -18.72
CA ASP A 158 -10.22 4.56 -17.94
C ASP A 158 -9.96 3.82 -16.61
N ALA A 159 -10.59 2.70 -16.25
CA ALA A 159 -10.18 2.01 -15.02
C ALA A 159 -8.73 1.47 -15.08
N LEU A 160 -7.99 1.53 -13.97
CA LEU A 160 -6.72 0.81 -13.81
C LEU A 160 -6.98 -0.51 -13.07
N THR A 161 -6.74 -1.63 -13.73
CA THR A 161 -6.85 -2.94 -13.08
C THR A 161 -5.48 -3.38 -12.58
N LEU A 162 -5.39 -3.71 -11.30
CA LEU A 162 -4.20 -4.26 -10.68
C LEU A 162 -4.53 -5.65 -10.18
N TYR A 163 -3.76 -6.65 -10.59
CA TYR A 163 -3.75 -7.94 -9.92
C TYR A 163 -2.56 -7.99 -8.98
N ALA A 164 -2.73 -8.61 -7.82
CA ALA A 164 -1.65 -8.78 -6.86
C ALA A 164 -1.62 -10.21 -6.29
N LEU A 165 -0.42 -10.77 -6.21
CA LEU A 165 -0.15 -11.98 -5.44
C LEU A 165 0.20 -11.56 -4.02
N LEU A 166 -0.59 -12.02 -3.06
CA LEU A 166 -0.35 -11.86 -1.63
C LEU A 166 0.28 -13.15 -1.09
N GLU A 167 1.39 -13.02 -0.37
CA GLU A 167 2.03 -14.15 0.27
C GLU A 167 2.44 -13.82 1.70
N GLY A 168 2.23 -14.78 2.59
CA GLY A 168 2.67 -14.74 3.97
C GLY A 168 2.90 -16.16 4.51
N PRO A 169 3.46 -16.28 5.71
CA PRO A 169 3.64 -17.58 6.37
C PRO A 169 2.33 -18.38 6.52
N SER A 170 1.21 -17.71 6.84
CA SER A 170 -0.09 -18.34 7.09
C SER A 170 -1.02 -18.37 5.90
N VAL A 171 -0.78 -17.57 4.86
CA VAL A 171 -1.77 -17.31 3.80
C VAL A 171 -1.10 -17.05 2.46
N VAL A 172 -1.77 -17.47 1.39
CA VAL A 172 -1.54 -16.96 0.04
C VAL A 172 -2.86 -16.44 -0.50
N GLY A 173 -2.81 -15.39 -1.32
CA GLY A 173 -4.01 -14.81 -1.90
C GLY A 173 -3.78 -14.24 -3.29
N ALA A 174 -4.84 -14.23 -4.09
CA ALA A 174 -4.87 -13.53 -5.37
C ALA A 174 -5.89 -12.40 -5.26
N TYR A 175 -5.46 -11.18 -5.59
CA TYR A 175 -6.29 -9.98 -5.54
C TYR A 175 -6.48 -9.40 -6.93
N ARG A 176 -7.65 -8.80 -7.14
CA ARG A 176 -7.97 -7.95 -8.28
C ARG A 176 -8.56 -6.64 -7.77
N PHE A 177 -7.87 -5.53 -8.05
CA PHE A 177 -8.30 -4.16 -7.76
C PHE A 177 -8.71 -3.50 -9.07
N VAL A 178 -9.95 -3.03 -9.18
CA VAL A 178 -10.39 -2.15 -10.27
C VAL A 178 -10.49 -0.74 -9.73
N ASN A 179 -9.52 0.09 -10.10
CA ASN A 179 -9.35 1.42 -9.55
C ASN A 179 -9.92 2.46 -10.51
N ARG A 180 -10.78 3.34 -10.01
CA ARG A 180 -11.34 4.46 -10.76
C ARG A 180 -11.12 5.75 -9.98
N HIS A 181 -10.54 6.75 -10.63
CA HIS A 181 -10.34 8.06 -10.05
C HIS A 181 -11.42 9.01 -10.59
N GLY A 182 -12.44 9.26 -9.77
CA GLY A 182 -13.56 10.16 -10.10
C GLY A 182 -13.48 11.49 -9.37
N ARG A 183 -14.44 12.39 -9.64
CA ARG A 183 -14.53 13.70 -8.98
C ARG A 183 -14.70 13.64 -7.46
N SER A 184 -15.31 12.56 -6.97
CA SER A 184 -15.55 12.33 -5.55
C SER A 184 -14.41 11.58 -4.86
N GLY A 185 -13.29 11.38 -5.54
CA GLY A 185 -12.16 10.59 -5.06
C GLY A 185 -12.06 9.23 -5.75
N VAL A 186 -11.21 8.38 -5.19
CA VAL A 186 -10.89 7.06 -5.74
C VAL A 186 -11.90 6.02 -5.24
N VAL A 187 -12.41 5.21 -6.17
CA VAL A 187 -13.24 4.04 -5.89
C VAL A 187 -12.49 2.80 -6.35
N GLN A 188 -12.39 1.80 -5.47
CA GLN A 188 -11.72 0.52 -5.75
C GLN A 188 -12.71 -0.63 -5.57
N ASP A 189 -12.97 -1.38 -6.64
CA ASP A 189 -13.61 -2.69 -6.52
C ASP A 189 -12.53 -3.73 -6.24
N VAL A 190 -12.62 -4.42 -5.09
CA VAL A 190 -11.62 -5.42 -4.68
C VAL A 190 -12.25 -6.80 -4.66
N SER A 191 -11.69 -7.72 -5.43
CA SER A 191 -11.99 -9.15 -5.36
C SER A 191 -10.75 -9.90 -4.88
N MET A 192 -10.94 -10.91 -4.05
CA MET A 192 -9.84 -11.72 -3.55
C MET A 192 -10.23 -13.19 -3.42
N ALA A 193 -9.24 -14.05 -3.60
CA ALA A 193 -9.29 -15.47 -3.24
C ALA A 193 -8.13 -15.75 -2.28
N LEU A 194 -8.42 -16.43 -1.17
CA LEU A 194 -7.46 -16.68 -0.09
C LEU A 194 -7.34 -18.18 0.17
N TRP A 195 -6.12 -18.64 0.43
CA TRP A 195 -5.80 -20.00 0.84
C TRP A 195 -4.94 -19.97 2.09
N LEU A 196 -5.45 -20.60 3.15
CA LEU A 196 -4.73 -20.71 4.42
C LEU A 196 -3.72 -21.86 4.35
N ARG A 197 -2.49 -21.58 4.78
CA ARG A 197 -1.38 -22.54 4.85
C ARG A 197 -1.28 -23.21 6.23
N LYS A 198 -1.82 -22.56 7.26
CA LYS A 198 -1.96 -23.03 8.65
C LYS A 198 -3.11 -22.30 9.32
N ASP A 199 -3.45 -22.75 10.53
CA ASP A 199 -4.48 -22.12 11.35
C ASP A 199 -4.11 -20.67 11.71
N ILE A 200 -5.11 -19.80 11.69
CA ILE A 200 -5.03 -18.37 12.04
C ILE A 200 -6.04 -18.12 13.15
N ALA A 201 -5.62 -17.45 14.23
CA ALA A 201 -6.50 -17.21 15.37
C ALA A 201 -7.46 -16.03 15.13
N ARG A 202 -7.00 -14.98 14.44
CA ARG A 202 -7.82 -13.84 14.06
C ARG A 202 -7.53 -13.40 12.63
N LEU A 203 -8.54 -13.49 11.77
CA LEU A 203 -8.49 -13.07 10.38
C LEU A 203 -9.23 -11.73 10.19
N GLY A 204 -8.54 -10.71 9.73
CA GLY A 204 -9.12 -9.40 9.39
C GLY A 204 -9.29 -9.22 7.89
N ILE A 205 -10.54 -8.98 7.46
CA ILE A 205 -10.93 -8.75 6.07
C ILE A 205 -11.18 -7.26 5.86
N ALA A 206 -10.75 -6.73 4.70
CA ALA A 206 -10.80 -5.31 4.38
C ALA A 206 -10.25 -4.40 5.50
N PRO A 207 -9.04 -4.69 6.04
CA PRO A 207 -8.48 -3.93 7.14
C PRO A 207 -8.14 -2.49 6.75
N LEU A 208 -8.43 -1.57 7.65
CA LEU A 208 -8.02 -0.17 7.57
C LEU A 208 -7.04 0.13 8.72
N THR A 209 -6.10 1.03 8.48
CA THR A 209 -5.11 1.50 9.46
C THR A 209 -5.04 3.01 9.35
N SER A 210 -5.32 3.69 10.45
CA SER A 210 -5.32 5.14 10.54
C SER A 210 -4.45 5.60 11.71
N MET A 211 -4.32 6.90 11.89
CA MET A 211 -3.66 7.51 13.03
C MET A 211 -4.61 8.48 13.72
N TYR A 212 -4.60 8.47 15.05
CA TYR A 212 -5.32 9.43 15.88
C TYR A 212 -4.43 9.84 17.05
N TRP A 213 -4.20 11.14 17.23
CA TRP A 213 -3.50 11.67 18.39
C TRP A 213 -4.47 12.35 19.36
N TYR A 214 -5.08 13.47 18.95
CA TYR A 214 -6.07 14.17 19.77
C TYR A 214 -7.06 14.98 18.91
N ASP A 215 -8.24 15.23 19.48
CA ASP A 215 -9.30 16.11 18.98
C ASP A 215 -9.92 16.93 20.13
N GLU A 216 -11.10 17.53 19.95
CA GLU A 216 -11.78 18.28 21.01
C GLU A 216 -12.24 17.41 22.19
N GLY A 217 -12.40 16.11 22.00
CA GLY A 217 -12.78 15.14 23.01
C GLY A 217 -11.65 14.74 23.98
N ASN A 218 -10.40 14.99 23.63
CA ASN A 218 -9.22 14.73 24.48
C ASN A 218 -8.10 15.76 24.32
N ARG A 219 -8.47 17.04 24.14
CA ARG A 219 -7.57 18.15 23.79
C ARG A 219 -6.39 18.31 24.75
N GLU A 220 -6.54 17.95 26.01
CA GLU A 220 -5.50 18.01 27.04
C GLU A 220 -4.29 17.09 26.74
N GLN A 221 -4.43 16.11 25.84
CA GLN A 221 -3.33 15.23 25.44
C GLN A 221 -2.38 15.89 24.41
N GLY A 222 -2.80 16.99 23.78
CA GLY A 222 -2.03 17.70 22.75
C GLY A 222 -1.28 18.92 23.29
N ILE A 223 0.02 19.01 23.04
CA ILE A 223 0.83 20.22 23.28
C ILE A 223 1.25 20.82 21.94
N ASP A 224 0.26 21.13 21.10
CA ASP A 224 0.45 21.74 19.78
C ASP A 224 -0.61 22.84 19.57
N TRP A 225 -0.34 23.77 18.66
CA TRP A 225 -1.23 24.90 18.37
C TRP A 225 -2.41 24.50 17.50
N ARG A 226 -2.32 23.38 16.78
CA ARG A 226 -3.42 22.83 15.98
C ARG A 226 -4.54 22.36 16.91
N PRO A 227 -5.81 22.60 16.54
CA PRO A 227 -6.94 22.17 17.37
C PRO A 227 -7.04 20.64 17.46
N GLU A 228 -6.65 19.93 16.40
CA GLU A 228 -6.77 18.47 16.27
C GLU A 228 -5.63 17.94 15.39
N ILE A 229 -5.19 16.69 15.63
CA ILE A 229 -4.22 15.97 14.79
C ILE A 229 -4.62 14.50 14.69
N HIS A 230 -5.19 14.12 13.55
CA HIS A 230 -5.59 12.74 13.21
C HIS A 230 -5.77 12.59 11.69
N ASP A 231 -5.68 11.36 11.21
CA ASP A 231 -6.09 10.97 9.85
C ASP A 231 -7.56 10.49 9.83
N SER A 232 -8.09 10.11 11.00
CA SER A 232 -9.48 9.72 11.21
C SER A 232 -9.86 9.98 12.65
N ASP A 233 -11.07 10.47 12.89
CA ASP A 233 -11.62 10.75 14.22
C ASP A 233 -12.68 9.73 14.66
N ARG A 234 -13.26 8.97 13.71
CA ARG A 234 -14.42 8.09 13.98
C ARG A 234 -14.38 6.81 13.15
N LEU A 235 -14.86 5.73 13.76
CA LEU A 235 -15.32 4.52 13.08
C LEU A 235 -16.84 4.61 12.90
N VAL A 236 -17.29 4.55 11.65
CA VAL A 236 -18.72 4.52 11.32
C VAL A 236 -19.08 3.14 10.79
N ILE A 237 -20.09 2.51 11.37
CA ILE A 237 -20.57 1.17 10.98
C ILE A 237 -22.03 1.28 10.59
N HIS A 238 -22.40 0.69 9.45
CA HIS A 238 -23.79 0.44 9.09
C HIS A 238 -23.99 -1.08 9.12
N ASN A 239 -24.75 -1.58 10.10
CA ASN A 239 -24.88 -3.02 10.36
C ASN A 239 -26.03 -3.65 9.57
N HIS A 240 -26.18 -4.96 9.64
CA HIS A 240 -27.21 -5.73 8.93
C HIS A 240 -28.63 -5.35 9.37
N ALA A 241 -28.81 -4.97 10.64
CA ALA A 241 -30.09 -4.49 11.17
C ALA A 241 -30.50 -3.09 10.67
N GLY A 242 -29.62 -2.39 9.94
CA GLY A 242 -29.86 -1.03 9.43
C GLY A 242 -29.51 0.07 10.42
N GLU A 243 -28.87 -0.25 11.55
CA GLU A 243 -28.38 0.72 12.52
C GLU A 243 -27.08 1.36 12.04
N ARG A 244 -26.90 2.63 12.40
CA ARG A 244 -25.67 3.38 12.17
C ARG A 244 -24.98 3.65 13.49
N LEU A 245 -23.86 2.96 13.72
CA LEU A 245 -23.02 3.17 14.88
C LEU A 245 -21.91 4.16 14.52
N CYS A 246 -21.62 5.07 15.44
CA CYS A 246 -20.48 5.98 15.33
C CYS A 246 -19.66 5.85 16.61
N ARG A 247 -18.43 5.35 16.48
CA ARG A 247 -17.45 5.24 17.56
C ARG A 247 -16.36 6.28 17.33
N PRO A 248 -16.34 7.41 18.07
CA PRO A 248 -15.19 8.29 18.11
C PRO A 248 -13.93 7.49 18.44
N LEU A 249 -12.80 7.82 17.83
CA LEU A 249 -11.51 7.22 18.15
C LEU A 249 -10.96 7.87 19.42
N GLY A 250 -9.91 7.27 19.96
CA GLY A 250 -9.21 7.79 21.12
C GLY A 250 -7.80 7.24 21.14
N ASN A 251 -6.93 7.88 21.92
CA ASN A 251 -5.54 7.48 22.10
C ASN A 251 -5.30 6.99 23.54
N PRO A 252 -5.77 5.77 23.90
CA PRO A 252 -5.66 5.27 25.26
C PRO A 252 -4.19 4.99 25.64
N PRO A 253 -3.83 5.05 26.94
CA PRO A 253 -2.47 4.77 27.41
C PRO A 253 -2.05 3.29 27.26
N TYR A 254 -2.98 2.41 26.93
CA TYR A 254 -2.76 0.98 26.70
C TYR A 254 -3.54 0.51 25.46
N PRO A 255 -3.07 -0.54 24.76
CA PRO A 255 -3.81 -1.12 23.63
C PRO A 255 -5.25 -1.49 24.02
N ALA A 256 -6.21 -1.02 23.23
CA ALA A 256 -7.64 -1.27 23.44
C ALA A 256 -8.24 -1.98 22.23
N ILE A 257 -9.05 -3.00 22.49
CA ILE A 257 -9.76 -3.76 21.46
C ILE A 257 -11.26 -3.55 21.69
N ASN A 258 -11.96 -3.08 20.65
CA ASN A 258 -13.40 -2.90 20.68
C ASN A 258 -13.98 -3.83 19.62
N SER A 259 -14.93 -4.69 20.02
CA SER A 259 -15.61 -5.62 19.12
C SER A 259 -17.07 -5.23 19.00
N PHE A 260 -17.55 -5.09 17.76
CA PHE A 260 -18.94 -4.79 17.44
C PHE A 260 -19.49 -6.04 16.74
N LEU A 261 -20.40 -6.74 17.39
CA LEU A 261 -21.01 -7.95 16.86
C LEU A 261 -22.30 -7.59 16.11
N ASP A 262 -22.50 -8.23 14.96
CA ASP A 262 -23.67 -8.13 14.09
C ASP A 262 -24.09 -9.54 13.69
#